data_AF-A0A481S1N5-F1
#
_entry.id   AF-A0A481S1N5-F1
#
_cell.length_a   1.000
_cell.length_b   1.000
_cell.length_c   1.000
_cell.angle_alpha   90.00
_cell.angle_beta   90.00
_cell.angle_gamma   90.00
#
_symmetry.space_group_name_H-M   'P 1'
#
loop_
_entity.id
_entity.type
_entity.pdbx_description
1 polymer ?
#
loop_
_entity_poly.entity_id
_entity_poly.type
_entity_poly.pdbx_seq_one_letter_code
_entity_poly.pdbx_strand_id
1 'polypeptide(L)' 'MWTEVEAQQYHPAISPVVFECIIFPVMRGAKTDQKVVDESLERLRLVLGTYEERLSKSRYLAGDSFSFADLNH' A
#
# COMPACT_ATOMS: atom_id res chain seq x y z
N MET A 1 -9.54 13.14 1.92
CA MET A 1 -9.34 12.26 3.10
C MET A 1 -8.65 10.97 2.69
N TRP A 2 -9.21 10.16 1.79
CA TRP A 2 -8.55 8.91 1.33
C TRP A 2 -7.26 9.08 0.53
N THR A 3 -7.08 10.21 -0.16
CA THR A 3 -5.79 10.59 -0.76
C THR A 3 -4.68 10.81 0.27
N GLU A 4 -5.00 11.28 1.48
CA GLU A 4 -4.00 11.43 2.54
C GLU A 4 -3.69 10.07 3.20
N VAL A 5 -4.69 9.19 3.27
CA VAL A 5 -4.51 7.80 3.72
C VAL A 5 -3.56 7.05 2.79
N GLU A 6 -3.65 7.28 1.47
CA GLU A 6 -2.68 6.79 0.49
C GLU A 6 -1.25 7.22 0.90
N ALA A 7 -1.01 8.53 0.97
CA ALA A 7 0.32 9.09 1.16
C ALA A 7 0.95 8.77 2.52
N GLN A 8 0.15 8.73 3.59
CA GLN A 8 0.65 8.60 4.96
C GLN A 8 0.56 7.19 5.53
N GLN A 9 -0.32 6.34 5.01
CA GLN A 9 -0.57 5.01 5.59
C GLN A 9 -0.27 3.89 4.60
N TYR A 10 -0.79 3.97 3.38
CA TYR A 10 -0.62 2.92 2.37
C TYR A 10 0.77 2.94 1.75
N HIS A 11 1.18 4.07 1.17
CA HIS A 11 2.46 4.22 0.49
C HIS A 11 3.66 3.87 1.38
N PRO A 12 3.75 4.32 2.65
CA PRO A 12 4.87 3.95 3.52
C PRO A 12 4.87 2.46 3.92
N ALA A 13 3.72 1.78 3.87
CA ALA A 13 3.63 0.35 4.16
C ALA A 13 4.02 -0.52 2.95
N ILE A 14 3.59 -0.15 1.74
CA ILE A 14 3.85 -0.95 0.52
C ILE A 14 5.18 -0.62 -0.15
N SER A 15 5.63 0.64 -0.09
CA SER A 15 6.84 1.07 -0.82
C SER A 15 8.09 0.26 -0.45
N PRO A 16 8.37 -0.11 0.82
CA PRO A 16 9.55 -0.92 1.12
C PRO A 16 9.50 -2.30 0.46
N VAL A 17 8.31 -2.91 0.36
CA VAL A 17 8.12 -4.19 -0.34
C VAL A 17 8.47 -4.04 -1.83
N VAL A 18 8.01 -2.98 -2.47
CA VAL A 18 8.33 -2.70 -3.89
C VAL A 18 9.83 -2.44 -4.06
N PHE A 19 10.45 -1.67 -3.16
CA PHE A 19 11.88 -1.40 -3.24
C PHE A 19 12.73 -2.67 -3.06
N GLU A 20 12.44 -3.47 -2.04
CA GLU A 20 13.21 -4.67 -1.71
C GLU A 20 13.00 -5.81 -2.70
N CYS A 21 11.77 -6.01 -3.19
CA CYS A 21 11.45 -7.13 -4.08
C CYS A 21 11.65 -6.81 -5.56
N ILE A 22 11.59 -5.54 -5.96
CA ILE A 22 11.61 -5.14 -7.38
C ILE A 22 12.75 -4.17 -7.66
N ILE A 23 12.76 -2.99 -7.05
CA ILE A 23 13.68 -1.93 -7.45
C ILE A 23 15.14 -2.28 -7.15
N PHE A 24 15.46 -2.76 -5.96
CA PHE A 24 16.84 -3.10 -5.60
C PHE A 24 17.37 -4.32 -6.35
N PRO A 25 16.61 -5.42 -6.53
CA PRO A 25 17.03 -6.51 -7.38
C PRO A 25 17.26 -6.10 -8.83
N VAL A 26 16.32 -5.36 -9.44
CA VAL A 26 16.40 -4.98 -10.86
C VAL A 26 17.46 -3.92 -11.11
N MET A 27 17.55 -2.90 -10.28
CA MET A 27 18.41 -1.72 -10.54
C MET A 27 19.81 -1.88 -9.97
N ARG A 28 19.99 -2.67 -8.91
CA ARG A 28 21.26 -2.78 -8.17
C ARG A 28 21.80 -4.20 -8.10
N GLY A 29 21.06 -5.21 -8.55
CA GLY A 29 21.43 -6.62 -8.36
C GLY A 29 21.50 -7.02 -6.88
N ALA A 30 20.90 -6.22 -5.99
CA ALA A 30 20.93 -6.48 -4.56
C ALA A 30 19.95 -7.60 -4.21
N LYS A 31 20.29 -8.39 -3.19
CA LYS A 31 19.35 -9.37 -2.63
C LYS A 31 18.31 -8.63 -1.79
N THR A 32 17.07 -9.06 -1.89
CA THR A 32 15.94 -8.61 -1.07
C THR A 32 16.25 -8.83 0.41
N ASP A 33 16.07 -7.79 1.23
CA ASP A 33 16.05 -7.91 2.68
C ASP A 33 14.68 -8.43 3.12
N GLN A 34 14.61 -9.74 3.38
CA GLN A 34 13.37 -10.41 3.76
C GLN A 34 12.79 -9.86 5.08
N LYS A 35 13.64 -9.39 6.01
CA LYS A 35 13.16 -8.85 7.28
C LYS A 35 12.36 -7.56 7.05
N VAL A 36 12.86 -6.68 6.19
CA VAL A 36 12.16 -5.45 5.82
C VAL A 36 10.83 -5.76 5.14
N VAL A 37 10.82 -6.75 4.23
CA VAL A 37 9.60 -7.20 3.55
C VAL A 37 8.56 -7.71 4.55
N ASP A 38 8.94 -8.60 5.46
CA ASP A 38 8.02 -9.21 6.41
C ASP A 38 7.40 -8.15 7.35
N GLU A 39 8.22 -7.26 7.92
CA GLU A 39 7.75 -6.17 8.78
C GLU A 39 6.83 -5.19 8.04
N SER A 40 7.11 -4.91 6.76
CA SER A 40 6.26 -4.06 5.93
C SER A 40 4.94 -4.73 5.55
N LEU A 41 4.96 -6.04 5.26
CA LEU A 41 3.76 -6.81 4.96
C LEU A 41 2.82 -6.90 6.17
N GLU A 42 3.34 -7.00 7.39
CA GLU A 42 2.53 -6.94 8.61
C GLU A 42 1.79 -5.60 8.74
N ARG A 43 2.48 -4.48 8.52
CA ARG A 43 1.87 -3.13 8.52
C ARG A 43 0.85 -2.98 7.41
N LEU A 44 1.18 -3.43 6.19
CA LEU A 44 0.30 -3.37 5.04
C LEU A 44 -0.98 -4.16 5.28
N ARG A 45 -0.90 -5.34 5.92
CA ARG A 45 -2.06 -6.15 6.27
C ARG A 45 -3.05 -5.40 7.17
N LEU A 46 -2.57 -4.61 8.12
CA LEU A 46 -3.42 -3.79 8.99
C LEU A 46 -4.11 -2.68 8.19
N VAL A 47 -3.37 -1.97 7.33
CA VAL A 47 -3.93 -0.92 6.46
C VAL A 47 -5.00 -1.51 5.54
N LEU A 48 -4.72 -2.64 4.89
CA LEU A 48 -5.68 -3.32 4.02
C LEU A 48 -6.93 -3.79 4.77
N GLY A 49 -6.82 -4.13 6.06
CA GLY A 49 -7.98 -4.40 6.92
C GLY A 49 -8.94 -3.20 7.02
N THR A 50 -8.42 -1.98 7.12
CA THR A 50 -9.23 -0.75 7.08
C THR A 50 -9.86 -0.52 5.71
N TYR A 51 -9.18 -0.90 4.64
CA TYR A 51 -9.70 -0.77 3.28
C TYR A 51 -10.84 -1.76 3.03
N GLU A 52 -10.71 -2.98 3.51
CA GLU A 52 -11.79 -3.99 3.45
C GLU A 52 -13.04 -3.48 4.19
N GLU A 53 -12.90 -2.95 5.40
CA GLU A 53 -14.03 -2.37 6.12
C GLU A 53 -14.66 -1.20 5.35
N ARG A 54 -13.84 -0.32 4.77
CA ARG A 54 -14.33 0.81 3.97
C ARG A 54 -15.08 0.34 2.73
N LEU A 55 -14.49 -0.56 1.96
CA LEU A 55 -15.01 -1.03 0.67
C LEU A 55 -16.20 -1.96 0.85
N SER A 56 -16.35 -2.59 2.01
CA SER A 56 -17.58 -3.31 2.38
C SER A 56 -18.81 -2.39 2.49
N LYS A 57 -18.60 -1.10 2.77
CA LYS A 57 -19.65 -0.09 2.98
C LYS A 57 -19.84 0.86 1.80
N SER A 58 -18.92 0.88 0.84
CA SER A 58 -18.83 1.89 -0.22
C SER A 58 -18.10 1.31 -1.42
N ARG A 59 -18.61 1.49 -2.64
CA ARG A 59 -18.00 0.86 -3.83
C ARG A 59 -16.56 1.32 -4.09
N TYR A 60 -16.25 2.57 -3.78
CA TYR A 60 -14.93 3.21 -3.94
C TYR A 60 -14.50 3.84 -2.62
N LEU A 61 -13.23 4.23 -2.53
CA LEU A 61 -12.66 4.79 -1.31
C LEU A 61 -13.38 6.08 -0.91
N ALA A 62 -13.69 6.96 -1.86
CA ALA A 62 -14.37 8.23 -1.57
C ALA A 62 -15.90 8.15 -1.55
N GLY A 63 -16.53 7.03 -1.91
CA GLY A 63 -17.99 6.91 -2.01
C GLY A 63 -18.43 5.91 -3.08
N ASP A 64 -19.58 6.15 -3.70
CA ASP A 64 -20.15 5.23 -4.68
C ASP A 64 -19.71 5.48 -6.13
N SER A 65 -18.86 6.49 -6.36
CA SER A 65 -18.24 6.79 -7.64
C SER A 65 -16.72 6.81 -7.55
N PHE A 66 -16.07 6.41 -8.66
CA PHE A 66 -14.62 6.44 -8.79
C PHE A 66 -14.10 7.88 -8.67
N SER A 67 -12.97 8.05 -8.00
CA SER A 67 -12.39 9.35 -7.71
C SER A 67 -10.87 9.37 -7.84
N PHE A 68 -10.28 10.55 -7.66
CA PHE A 68 -8.82 10.70 -7.59
C PHE A 68 -8.21 9.89 -6.43
N ALA A 69 -8.94 9.63 -5.35
CA ALA A 69 -8.43 8.77 -4.28
C ALA A 69 -8.14 7.37 -4.86
N ASP A 70 -9.09 6.77 -5.54
CA ASP A 70 -8.95 5.43 -6.11
C ASP A 70 -7.86 5.35 -7.19
N LEU A 71 -7.64 6.42 -7.95
CA LEU A 71 -6.58 6.48 -8.96
C LEU A 71 -5.15 6.48 -8.39
N ASN A 72 -4.96 7.03 -7.18
CA ASN A 72 -3.62 7.10 -6.58
C ASN A 72 -3.18 5.81 -5.86
N HIS A 73 -4.10 4.88 -5.60
CA HIS A 73 -3.79 3.60 -4.96
C HIS A 73 -3.48 2.53 -6.00
#